data_AF-A0A1F9BSJ0-F1
#
_entry.id   AF-A0A1F9BSJ0-F1
#
_cell.length_a   1.000
_cell.length_b   1.000
_cell.length_c   1.000
_cell.angle_alpha   90.00
_cell.angle_beta   90.00
_cell.angle_gamma   90.00
#
_symmetry.space_group_name_H-M   'P 1'
#
loop_
_entity.id
_entity.type
_entity.pdbx_description
1 polymer ?
#
loop_
_entity_poly.entity_id
_entity_poly.type
_entity_poly.pdbx_seq_one_letter_code
_entity_poly.pdbx_strand_id
1 'polypeptide(L)' 'MKEETKQFLKELMQGGYRASAVGLSLVLAILIGGALGYWLAKVFDTMLFFYLGLILGIIAGFRNLYVLSKRFKS' A
#
# COMPACT_ATOMS: atom_id res chain seq x y z
N MET A 1 7.13 -21.17 0.59
CA MET A 1 6.96 -19.82 -0.01
C MET A 1 6.32 -19.85 -1.41
N LYS A 2 6.67 -20.76 -2.34
CA LYS A 2 6.08 -20.77 -3.70
C LYS A 2 4.61 -21.22 -3.79
N GLU A 3 4.15 -22.07 -2.88
CA GLU A 3 2.76 -22.58 -2.90
C GLU A 3 1.74 -21.57 -2.38
N GLU A 4 2.06 -20.84 -1.31
CA GLU A 4 1.26 -19.72 -0.80
C GLU A 4 1.03 -18.65 -1.87
N THR A 5 2.07 -18.31 -2.65
CA THR A 5 1.95 -17.35 -3.76
C THR A 5 1.00 -17.85 -4.84
N LYS A 6 1.02 -19.15 -5.15
CA LYS A 6 0.13 -19.75 -6.16
C LYS A 6 -1.32 -19.85 -5.67
N GLN A 7 -1.56 -20.17 -4.40
CA GLN A 7 -2.90 -20.16 -3.80
C GLN A 7 -3.45 -18.74 -3.73
N PHE A 8 -2.65 -17.78 -3.29
CA PHE A 8 -3.00 -16.36 -3.29
C PHE A 8 -3.33 -15.87 -4.71
N LEU A 9 -2.52 -16.19 -5.71
CA LEU A 9 -2.82 -15.84 -7.12
C LEU A 9 -4.12 -16.49 -7.62
N LYS A 10 -4.44 -17.72 -7.20
CA LYS A 10 -5.66 -18.42 -7.59
C LYS A 10 -6.91 -17.83 -6.93
N GLU A 11 -6.81 -17.43 -5.66
CA GLU A 11 -7.85 -16.68 -4.94
C GLU A 11 -8.04 -15.26 -5.48
N LEU A 12 -6.95 -14.56 -5.83
CA LEU A 12 -7.01 -13.26 -6.51
C LEU A 12 -7.69 -13.39 -7.89
N MET A 13 -7.41 -14.45 -8.65
CA MET A 13 -8.06 -14.69 -9.94
C MET A 13 -9.54 -15.08 -9.82
N GLN A 14 -9.94 -15.77 -8.74
CA GLN A 14 -11.35 -16.08 -8.48
C GLN A 14 -12.13 -14.92 -7.84
N GLY A 15 -11.45 -13.98 -7.16
CA GLY A 15 -12.02 -12.82 -6.46
C GLY A 15 -11.48 -11.47 -6.93
N GLY A 16 -11.21 -11.31 -8.24
CA GLY A 16 -10.43 -10.22 -8.84
C GLY A 16 -10.79 -8.78 -8.44
N TYR A 17 -12.02 -8.52 -8.04
CA TYR A 17 -12.42 -7.20 -7.52
C TYR A 17 -11.76 -6.84 -6.19
N ARG A 18 -11.62 -7.80 -5.26
CA ARG A 18 -11.05 -7.56 -3.93
C ARG A 18 -9.53 -7.36 -4.01
N ALA A 19 -8.88 -8.20 -4.83
CA ALA A 19 -7.49 -8.09 -5.23
C ALA A 19 -7.13 -6.70 -5.76
N SER A 20 -7.92 -6.22 -6.72
CA SER A 20 -7.70 -4.96 -7.41
C SER A 20 -7.94 -3.77 -6.48
N ALA A 21 -9.01 -3.82 -5.67
CA ALA A 21 -9.28 -2.76 -4.67
C ALA A 21 -8.15 -2.64 -3.64
N VAL A 22 -7.59 -3.77 -3.22
CA VAL A 22 -6.43 -3.85 -2.33
C VAL A 22 -5.19 -3.21 -2.97
N GLY A 23 -4.82 -3.62 -4.19
CA GLY A 23 -3.67 -3.05 -4.90
C GLY A 23 -3.85 -1.56 -5.15
N LEU A 24 -5.06 -1.14 -5.52
CA LEU A 24 -5.40 0.27 -5.72
C LEU A 24 -5.25 1.07 -4.44
N SER A 25 -5.68 0.55 -3.29
CA SER A 25 -5.54 1.22 -2.00
C SER A 25 -4.07 1.44 -1.61
N LEU A 26 -3.19 0.49 -1.93
CA LEU A 26 -1.75 0.61 -1.71
C LEU A 26 -1.13 1.70 -2.61
N VAL A 27 -1.47 1.69 -3.91
CA VAL A 27 -1.01 2.70 -4.85
C VAL A 27 -1.47 4.10 -4.42
N LEU A 28 -2.73 4.25 -4.03
CA LEU A 28 -3.28 5.52 -3.54
C LEU A 28 -2.56 5.99 -2.27
N ALA A 29 -2.26 5.10 -1.33
CA ALA A 29 -1.53 5.45 -0.11
C ALA A 29 -0.10 5.95 -0.41
N ILE A 30 0.59 5.32 -1.35
CA ILE A 30 1.93 5.73 -1.80
C ILE A 30 1.87 7.07 -2.53
N LEU A 31 0.88 7.28 -3.41
CA LEU A 31 0.69 8.55 -4.12
C LEU A 31 0.42 9.70 -3.15
N ILE A 32 -0.48 9.51 -2.18
CA ILE A 32 -0.82 10.53 -1.18
C ILE A 32 0.39 10.82 -0.29
N GLY A 33 1.06 9.77 0.21
CA GLY A 33 2.26 9.93 1.05
C GLY A 33 3.42 10.60 0.32
N GLY A 34 3.66 10.21 -0.93
CA GLY A 34 4.68 10.81 -1.79
C GLY A 34 4.35 12.26 -2.18
N ALA A 35 3.09 12.58 -2.48
CA ALA A 35 2.66 13.94 -2.81
C ALA A 35 2.78 14.87 -1.59
N LEU A 36 2.36 14.42 -0.41
CA LEU A 36 2.54 15.16 0.84
C LEU A 36 4.02 15.32 1.19
N GLY A 37 4.81 14.26 1.03
CA GLY A 37 6.26 14.28 1.26
C GLY A 37 6.98 15.23 0.30
N TYR A 38 6.57 15.28 -0.97
CA TYR A 38 7.10 16.22 -1.97
C TYR A 38 6.73 17.66 -1.64
N TRP A 39 5.49 17.91 -1.22
CA TRP A 39 5.06 19.24 -0.81
C TRP A 39 5.85 19.73 0.40
N LEU A 40 6.03 18.89 1.42
CA LEU A 40 6.90 19.20 2.57
C LEU A 40 8.36 19.39 2.14
N ALA A 41 8.87 18.55 1.25
CA ALA A 41 10.23 18.69 0.74
C ALA A 41 10.46 20.04 0.06
N LYS A 42 9.44 20.58 -0.63
CA LYS A 42 9.49 21.92 -1.22
C LYS A 42 9.43 23.04 -0.19
N VAL A 43 8.71 22.86 0.92
CA VAL A 43 8.60 23.85 2.00
C VAL A 43 9.90 23.94 2.80
N PHE A 44 10.54 22.80 3.06
CA PHE A 44 11.78 22.71 3.86
C PHE A 44 13.06 22.64 3.00
N ASP A 45 12.95 22.81 1.68
CA ASP A 45 14.04 22.70 0.69
C ASP A 45 14.92 21.45 0.88
N THR A 46 14.30 20.34 1.32
CA THR A 46 15.01 19.13 1.76
C THR A 46 14.28 17.89 1.26
N MET A 47 14.95 17.08 0.42
CA MET A 47 14.38 15.85 -0.14
C MET A 47 14.11 14.74 0.90
N LEU A 48 14.63 14.83 2.12
CA LEU A 48 14.38 13.87 3.20
C LEU A 48 12.88 13.66 3.47
N PHE A 49 12.09 14.73 3.38
CA PHE A 49 10.64 14.65 3.62
C PHE A 49 9.90 13.88 2.52
N PHE A 50 10.41 13.86 1.30
CA PHE A 50 9.86 13.05 0.22
C PHE A 50 10.03 11.56 0.53
N TYR A 51 11.24 11.14 0.91
CA TYR A 51 11.51 9.74 1.29
C TYR A 51 10.71 9.33 2.51
N LEU A 52 10.60 10.20 3.52
CA LEU A 52 9.76 9.95 4.70
C LEU A 52 8.28 9.80 4.34
N GLY A 53 7.73 10.68 3.49
CA GLY A 53 6.35 10.59 3.02
C GLY A 53 6.07 9.30 2.24
N LEU A 54 7.05 8.86 1.44
CA LEU A 54 6.95 7.63 0.64
C LEU A 54 6.99 6.38 1.55
N ILE A 55 7.90 6.35 2.53
CA ILE A 55 7.96 5.29 3.55
C ILE A 55 6.65 5.23 4.35
N LEU A 56 6.14 6.38 4.81
CA LEU A 56 4.87 6.45 5.53
C LEU A 56 3.69 5.99 4.66
N GLY A 57 3.65 6.36 3.37
CA GLY A 57 2.64 5.92 2.43
C GLY A 57 2.63 4.40 2.23
N ILE A 58 3.81 3.79 2.09
CA ILE A 58 3.96 2.33 2.01
C ILE A 58 3.47 1.66 3.31
N ILE A 59 3.94 2.14 4.47
CA ILE A 59 3.55 1.58 5.77
C ILE A 59 2.04 1.69 5.99
N ALA A 60 1.43 2.83 5.67
CA ALA A 60 0.00 3.06 5.79
C ALA A 60 -0.81 2.12 4.87
N GLY A 61 -0.38 1.97 3.62
CA GLY A 61 -1.01 1.05 2.67
C GLY A 61 -0.92 -0.41 3.13
N PHE A 62 0.25 -0.85 3.61
CA PHE A 62 0.45 -2.19 4.16
C PHE A 62 -0.34 -2.41 5.46
N ARG A 63 -0.44 -1.41 6.33
CA ARG A 63 -1.22 -1.50 7.58
C ARG A 63 -2.71 -1.67 7.28
N ASN A 64 -3.24 -0.92 6.32
CA ASN A 64 -4.63 -1.04 5.87
C ASN A 64 -4.90 -2.45 5.31
N LEU A 65 -3.97 -2.95 4.48
CA LEU A 65 -3.96 -4.30 3.96
C LEU A 65 -3.99 -5.37 5.04
N TYR A 66 -3.14 -5.25 6.06
CA TYR A 66 -3.02 -6.24 7.13
C TYR A 66 -4.29 -6.30 8.00
N VAL A 67 -4.91 -5.16 8.26
CA VAL A 67 -6.21 -5.09 8.98
C VAL A 67 -7.31 -5.75 8.17
N LEU A 68 -7.36 -5.51 6.86
CA LEU A 68 -8.35 -6.12 5.98
C LEU A 68 -8.17 -7.64 5.91
N SER A 69 -6.92 -8.10 5.75
CA SER A 69 -6.58 -9.53 5.72
C SER A 69 -6.89 -10.23 7.04
N LYS A 70 -6.72 -9.57 8.19
CA LYS A 70 -7.12 -10.12 9.50
C LYS A 70 -8.63 -10.24 9.67
N ARG A 71 -9.42 -9.34 9.07
CA ARG A 71 -10.89 -9.40 9.11
C ARG A 71 -11.47 -10.57 8.31
N PHE A 72 -10.75 -11.10 7.31
CA PHE A 72 -11.19 -12.26 6.54
C PHE A 72 -10.92 -13.60 7.22
N LYS A 73 -10.19 -13.63 8.34
CA LYS A 73 -9.89 -14.86 9.11
C LYS A 73 -10.87 -15.10 10.27
N SER A 74 -12.04 -14.47 10.28
CA SER A 74 -13.08 -14.69 11.29
C SER A 74 -14.36 -15.22 10.67
#